data_AF-A0A968T816-F1
#
_entry.id   AF-A0A968T816-F1
#
_cell.length_a   1.000
_cell.length_b   1.000
_cell.length_c   1.000
_cell.angle_alpha   90.00
_cell.angle_beta   90.00
_cell.angle_gamma   90.00
#
_symmetry.space_group_name_H-M   'P 1'
#
loop_
_entity.id
_entity.type
_entity.pdbx_description
1 polymer ?
#
loop_
_entity_poly.entity_id
_entity_poly.type
_entity_poly.pdbx_seq_one_letter_code
_entity_poly.pdbx_strand_id
1 'polypeptide(L)'
;MTTIDKRAPMASAPLKYREDGEVDWGNMWDSFCALALDGGPPHRGTMLEVPTIVETEDEAYQRVVAEICRGIGEVSGLSANAAEPGWVAIQCQDVAMARWLSEAIVEENVRARYQGTILCVPAGASYTVKGEIKNVITAVAKTSHYWNEHLANEIKQTVAVQAHLDAFGSRLRRWLGRGGKPKNRAPRTEH
;
A
#
# COMPACT_ATOMS: atom_id res chain seq x y z
N MET A 1 22.16 0.79 -36.67
CA MET A 1 21.10 -0.04 -36.08
C MET A 1 21.38 -0.15 -34.59
N THR A 2 20.85 0.78 -33.80
CA THR A 2 21.08 0.85 -32.35
C THR A 2 20.28 -0.27 -31.68
N THR A 3 21.00 -1.22 -31.09
CA THR A 3 20.42 -2.29 -30.26
C THR A 3 19.74 -1.63 -29.06
N ILE A 4 18.41 -1.53 -29.06
CA ILE A 4 17.64 -1.14 -27.89
C ILE A 4 17.86 -2.23 -26.83
N ASP A 5 18.62 -1.90 -25.78
CA ASP A 5 18.74 -2.76 -24.61
C ASP A 5 17.38 -2.82 -23.91
N LYS A 6 16.68 -3.95 -24.08
CA LYS A 6 15.37 -4.23 -23.47
C LYS A 6 15.40 -4.25 -21.93
N ARG A 7 16.57 -4.10 -21.29
CA ARG A 7 16.74 -4.02 -19.83
C ARG A 7 16.89 -2.59 -19.33
N ALA A 8 16.97 -1.59 -20.21
CA ALA A 8 17.02 -0.20 -19.79
C ALA A 8 15.67 0.20 -19.14
N PRO A 9 15.69 0.89 -17.98
CA PRO A 9 14.47 1.39 -17.37
C PRO A 9 13.75 2.32 -18.36
N MET A 10 12.46 2.07 -18.59
CA MET A 10 11.64 2.98 -19.39
C MET A 10 11.46 4.29 -18.63
N ALA A 11 11.55 5.41 -19.34
CA ALA A 11 11.25 6.71 -18.77
C ALA A 11 9.77 6.75 -18.37
N SER A 12 9.47 7.19 -17.15
CA SER A 12 8.08 7.30 -16.70
C SER A 12 7.37 8.46 -17.43
N ALA A 13 6.07 8.30 -17.66
CA ALA A 13 5.23 9.31 -18.31
C ALA A 13 5.37 10.71 -17.67
N PRO A 14 5.33 11.78 -18.49
CA PRO A 14 5.29 13.15 -17.98
C PRO A 14 4.03 13.38 -17.14
N LEU A 15 4.14 14.25 -16.14
CA LEU A 15 2.99 14.67 -15.33
C LEU A 15 2.03 15.52 -16.16
N LYS A 16 0.72 15.26 -16.02
CA LYS A 16 -0.34 16.16 -16.48
C LYS A 16 -0.76 17.06 -15.33
N TYR A 17 -1.07 18.31 -15.65
CA TYR A 17 -1.46 19.31 -14.67
C TYR A 17 -2.81 19.92 -15.06
N ARG A 18 -3.62 20.26 -14.07
CA ARG A 18 -4.87 21.00 -14.23
C ARG A 18 -4.59 22.50 -14.41
N GLU A 19 -5.66 23.24 -14.68
CA GLU A 19 -5.59 24.70 -14.81
C GLU A 19 -5.14 25.41 -13.52
N ASP A 20 -5.41 24.81 -12.35
CA ASP A 20 -4.98 25.32 -11.04
C ASP A 20 -3.49 25.04 -10.73
N GLY A 21 -2.79 24.31 -11.61
CA GLY A 21 -1.38 23.96 -11.45
C GLY A 21 -1.12 22.68 -10.64
N GLU A 22 -2.17 22.02 -10.12
CA GLU A 22 -2.04 20.74 -9.43
C GLU A 22 -1.92 19.57 -10.41
N VAL A 23 -1.31 18.46 -9.99
CA VAL A 23 -1.22 17.25 -10.82
C VAL A 23 -2.61 16.66 -11.01
N ASP A 24 -2.97 16.37 -12.26
CA ASP A 24 -4.24 15.75 -12.61
C ASP A 24 -4.16 14.22 -12.52
N TRP A 25 -4.10 13.67 -11.30
CA TRP A 25 -3.91 12.23 -11.10
C TRP A 25 -5.03 11.41 -11.76
N GLY A 26 -6.28 11.86 -11.62
CA GLY A 26 -7.45 11.18 -12.19
C GLY A 26 -7.44 11.02 -13.72
N ASN A 27 -6.76 11.92 -14.45
CA ASN A 27 -6.61 11.84 -15.91
C ASN A 27 -5.15 11.65 -16.36
N MET A 28 -4.26 11.28 -15.43
CA MET A 28 -2.82 11.24 -15.68
C MET A 28 -2.45 10.30 -16.81
N TRP A 29 -3.19 9.20 -16.96
CA TRP A 29 -2.98 8.20 -18.00
C TRP A 29 -4.22 8.08 -18.90
N ASP A 30 -4.02 8.05 -20.22
CA ASP A 30 -5.11 7.96 -21.19
C ASP A 30 -5.78 6.59 -21.23
N SER A 31 -5.06 5.55 -20.77
CA SER A 31 -5.57 4.17 -20.68
C SER A 31 -4.81 3.37 -19.63
N PHE A 32 -5.40 2.26 -19.21
CA PHE A 32 -4.71 1.32 -18.32
C PHE A 32 -3.41 0.76 -18.93
N CYS A 33 -3.38 0.51 -20.25
CA CYS A 33 -2.16 0.07 -20.93
C CYS A 33 -1.05 1.11 -20.81
N ALA A 34 -1.37 2.40 -20.93
CA ALA A 34 -0.42 3.49 -20.73
C ALA A 34 0.04 3.59 -19.26
N LEU A 35 -0.87 3.39 -18.29
CA LEU A 35 -0.52 3.29 -16.87
C LEU A 35 0.42 2.11 -16.58
N ALA A 36 0.14 0.94 -17.15
CA ALA A 36 0.93 -0.27 -16.94
C ALA A 36 2.32 -0.18 -17.59
N LEU A 37 2.45 0.50 -18.73
CA LEU A 37 3.70 0.69 -19.46
C LEU A 37 4.54 1.85 -18.92
N ASP A 38 3.94 3.01 -18.66
CA ASP A 38 4.65 4.26 -18.40
C ASP A 38 4.55 4.74 -16.93
N GLY A 39 3.63 4.17 -16.16
CA GLY A 39 3.34 4.63 -14.80
C GLY A 39 4.20 4.00 -13.71
N GLY A 40 4.74 2.80 -13.93
CA GLY A 40 5.44 2.05 -12.89
C GLY A 40 6.85 2.58 -12.58
N PRO A 41 7.33 2.44 -11.33
CA PRO A 41 8.77 2.44 -11.07
C PRO A 41 9.44 1.42 -12.01
N PRO A 42 10.74 1.57 -12.34
CA PRO A 42 11.45 0.49 -13.01
C PRO A 42 11.18 -0.80 -12.23
N HIS A 43 10.64 -1.81 -12.90
CA HIS A 43 10.27 -3.14 -12.35
C HIS A 43 11.47 -3.87 -11.69
N ARG A 44 12.64 -3.21 -11.64
CA ARG A 44 13.94 -3.63 -11.13
C ARG A 44 14.62 -2.52 -10.28
N GLY A 45 13.85 -1.62 -9.68
CA GLY A 45 14.34 -0.55 -8.80
C GLY A 45 14.58 -1.01 -7.36
N THR A 46 15.16 -0.14 -6.53
CA THR A 46 15.25 -0.32 -5.08
C THR A 46 13.86 -0.17 -4.45
N MET A 47 13.54 -1.01 -3.46
CA MET A 47 12.30 -0.90 -2.68
C MET A 47 12.14 0.52 -2.13
N LEU A 48 10.99 1.15 -2.41
CA LEU A 48 10.62 2.43 -1.81
C LEU A 48 10.14 2.17 -0.37
N GLU A 49 10.99 2.52 0.59
CA GLU A 49 10.78 2.27 2.01
C GLU A 49 10.20 3.48 2.74
N VAL A 50 9.60 3.21 3.90
CA VAL A 50 9.26 4.24 4.87
C VAL A 50 10.55 4.88 5.40
N PRO A 51 10.62 6.21 5.55
CA PRO A 51 11.77 6.86 6.19
C PRO A 51 11.96 6.37 7.64
N THR A 52 13.21 6.30 8.09
CA THR A 52 13.55 5.86 9.46
C THR A 52 13.17 6.86 10.53
N ILE A 53 13.14 8.15 10.18
CA ILE A 53 12.75 9.25 11.06
C ILE A 53 11.69 10.05 10.31
N VAL A 54 10.56 10.29 10.99
CA VAL A 54 9.43 11.03 10.44
C VAL A 54 8.99 12.05 11.47
N GLU A 55 9.16 13.31 11.11
CA GLU A 55 8.64 14.47 11.85
C GLU A 55 7.26 14.80 11.28
N THR A 56 6.19 14.44 12.01
CA THR A 56 4.81 14.56 11.50
C THR A 56 4.32 16.00 11.37
N GLU A 57 4.96 16.91 12.08
CA GLU A 57 4.73 18.34 12.14
C GLU A 57 5.45 19.10 11.00
N ASP A 58 6.35 18.43 10.28
CA ASP A 58 7.05 19.01 9.14
C ASP A 58 6.08 19.31 7.99
N GLU A 59 6.07 20.57 7.52
CA GLU A 59 5.17 21.00 6.45
C GLU A 59 5.39 20.22 5.13
N ALA A 60 6.63 19.85 4.81
CA ALA A 60 6.92 19.06 3.62
C ALA A 60 6.37 17.64 3.76
N TYR A 61 6.50 17.03 4.94
CA TYR A 61 5.84 15.74 5.22
C TYR A 61 4.32 15.82 5.05
N GLN A 62 3.68 16.84 5.64
CA GLN A 62 2.23 17.02 5.55
C GLN A 62 1.77 17.23 4.10
N ARG A 63 2.52 18.00 3.30
CA ARG A 63 2.25 18.18 1.86
C ARG A 63 2.36 16.87 1.09
N VAL A 64 3.40 16.07 1.35
CA VAL A 64 3.57 14.75 0.71
C VAL A 64 2.40 13.84 1.04
N VAL A 65 2.02 13.74 2.31
CA VAL A 65 0.90 12.90 2.75
C VAL A 65 -0.40 13.36 2.11
N ALA A 66 -0.67 14.67 2.11
CA ALA A 66 -1.87 15.22 1.48
C ALA A 66 -1.92 14.91 -0.02
N GLU A 67 -0.79 15.03 -0.71
CA GLU A 67 -0.71 14.76 -2.15
C GLU A 67 -0.88 13.28 -2.48
N ILE A 68 -0.29 12.38 -1.69
CA ILE A 68 -0.50 10.93 -1.84
C ILE A 68 -1.98 10.57 -1.61
N CYS A 69 -2.59 11.10 -0.54
CA CYS A 69 -4.00 10.85 -0.25
C CYS A 69 -4.92 11.34 -1.38
N ARG A 70 -4.67 12.57 -1.88
CA ARG A 70 -5.41 13.16 -3.00
C ARG A 70 -5.27 12.31 -4.25
N GLY A 71 -4.03 11.98 -4.64
CA GLY A 71 -3.76 11.19 -5.83
C GLY A 71 -4.39 9.81 -5.78
N ILE A 72 -4.30 9.10 -4.65
CA ILE A 72 -4.98 7.80 -4.47
C ILE A 72 -6.49 7.94 -4.63
N GLY A 73 -7.09 8.94 -4.00
CA GLY A 73 -8.53 9.20 -4.12
C GLY A 73 -8.97 9.45 -5.56
N GLU A 74 -8.21 10.25 -6.31
CA GLU A 74 -8.52 10.59 -7.70
C GLU A 74 -8.35 9.41 -8.66
N VAL A 75 -7.32 8.58 -8.49
CA VAL A 75 -7.03 7.48 -9.44
C VAL A 75 -7.83 6.21 -9.18
N SER A 76 -8.23 5.99 -7.93
CA SER A 76 -8.83 4.70 -7.51
C SER A 76 -10.22 4.83 -6.88
N GLY A 77 -10.63 6.04 -6.48
CA GLY A 77 -11.83 6.26 -5.69
C GLY A 77 -11.75 5.75 -4.24
N LEU A 78 -10.61 5.18 -3.81
CA LEU A 78 -10.42 4.72 -2.44
C LEU A 78 -10.13 5.89 -1.50
N SER A 79 -10.70 5.85 -0.29
CA SER A 79 -10.40 6.86 0.74
C SER A 79 -9.02 6.62 1.34
N ALA A 80 -8.17 7.65 1.33
CA ALA A 80 -6.84 7.62 1.92
C ALA A 80 -6.66 8.75 2.96
N ASN A 81 -5.96 8.46 4.05
CA ASN A 81 -5.70 9.39 5.15
C ASN A 81 -4.30 9.19 5.74
N ALA A 82 -3.77 10.20 6.43
CA ALA A 82 -2.56 10.06 7.25
C ALA A 82 -2.73 8.94 8.30
N ALA A 83 -1.66 8.19 8.59
CA ALA A 83 -1.66 7.10 9.57
C ALA A 83 -0.50 7.25 10.56
N GLU A 84 0.03 6.13 11.06
CA GLU A 84 1.29 6.13 11.83
C GLU A 84 2.40 6.86 11.05
N PRO A 85 3.37 7.50 11.74
CA PRO A 85 4.44 8.25 11.08
C PRO A 85 5.09 7.46 9.94
N GLY A 86 5.11 8.08 8.76
CA GLY A 86 5.66 7.51 7.54
C GLY A 86 4.68 6.69 6.71
N TRP A 87 3.41 6.60 7.12
CA TRP A 87 2.39 5.81 6.44
C TRP A 87 1.16 6.64 6.05
N VAL A 88 0.59 6.27 4.89
CA VAL A 88 -0.75 6.64 4.46
C VAL A 88 -1.63 5.39 4.51
N ALA A 89 -2.77 5.48 5.20
CA ALA A 89 -3.76 4.41 5.29
C ALA A 89 -4.83 4.58 4.21
N ILE A 90 -5.17 3.50 3.53
CA ILE A 90 -6.15 3.39 2.45
C ILE A 90 -7.23 2.42 2.88
N GLN A 91 -8.49 2.85 2.86
CA GLN A 91 -9.63 2.00 3.18
C GLN A 91 -9.99 1.12 1.98
N CYS A 92 -9.76 -0.19 2.11
CA CYS A 92 -10.21 -1.18 1.15
C CYS A 92 -11.63 -1.68 1.47
N GLN A 93 -12.30 -2.28 0.47
CA GLN A 93 -13.66 -2.79 0.62
C GLN A 93 -13.74 -3.93 1.64
N ASP A 94 -12.77 -4.83 1.61
CA ASP A 94 -12.67 -5.97 2.50
C ASP A 94 -11.19 -6.35 2.77
N VAL A 95 -11.01 -7.34 3.64
CA VAL A 95 -9.68 -7.84 4.04
C VAL A 95 -8.97 -8.52 2.87
N ALA A 96 -9.71 -9.13 1.94
CA ALA A 96 -9.14 -9.83 0.80
C ALA A 96 -8.48 -8.83 -0.17
N MET A 97 -9.17 -7.71 -0.44
CA MET A 97 -8.64 -6.60 -1.21
C MET A 97 -7.41 -6.00 -0.54
N ALA A 98 -7.48 -5.68 0.76
CA ALA A 98 -6.36 -5.08 1.48
C ALA A 98 -5.10 -5.98 1.45
N ARG A 99 -5.29 -7.29 1.66
CA ARG A 99 -4.22 -8.28 1.57
C ARG A 99 -3.63 -8.35 0.16
N TRP A 100 -4.48 -8.56 -0.84
CA TRP A 100 -4.03 -8.75 -2.22
C TRP A 100 -3.33 -7.51 -2.77
N LEU A 101 -3.88 -6.32 -2.53
CA LEU A 101 -3.24 -5.07 -2.91
C LEU A 101 -1.89 -4.87 -2.21
N SER A 102 -1.80 -5.19 -0.91
CA SER A 102 -0.53 -5.08 -0.18
C SER A 102 0.55 -5.99 -0.77
N GLU A 103 0.21 -7.22 -1.14
CA GLU A 103 1.15 -8.17 -1.75
C GLU A 103 1.56 -7.69 -3.15
N ALA A 104 0.60 -7.27 -3.99
CA ALA A 104 0.86 -6.78 -5.34
C ALA A 104 1.65 -5.45 -5.37
N ILE A 105 1.41 -4.53 -4.44
CA ILE A 105 2.16 -3.26 -4.35
C ILE A 105 3.63 -3.51 -3.97
N VAL A 106 3.90 -4.52 -3.15
CA VAL A 106 5.28 -4.94 -2.84
C VAL A 106 5.99 -5.45 -4.09
N GLU A 107 5.29 -6.14 -5.00
CA GLU A 107 5.84 -6.56 -6.30
C GLU A 107 6.15 -5.37 -7.23
N GLU A 108 5.51 -4.21 -7.00
CA GLU A 108 5.81 -2.94 -7.68
C GLU A 108 6.99 -2.17 -7.04
N ASN A 109 7.75 -2.79 -6.13
CA ASN A 109 8.85 -2.18 -5.37
C ASN A 109 8.43 -0.98 -4.50
N VAL A 110 7.19 -0.98 -4.01
CA VAL A 110 6.73 -0.03 -3.00
C VAL A 110 6.41 -0.79 -1.72
N ARG A 111 6.97 -0.37 -0.58
CA ARG A 111 6.67 -1.00 0.70
C ARG A 111 5.16 -0.94 0.94
N ALA A 112 4.53 -2.05 1.29
CA ALA A 112 3.14 -2.04 1.72
C ALA A 112 2.91 -3.04 2.86
N ARG A 113 1.92 -2.74 3.69
CA ARG A 113 1.41 -3.63 4.73
C ARG A 113 -0.10 -3.46 4.84
N TYR A 114 -0.80 -4.43 5.41
CA TYR A 114 -2.23 -4.30 5.69
C TYR A 114 -2.58 -4.74 7.12
N GLN A 115 -3.68 -4.18 7.63
CA GLN A 115 -4.29 -4.57 8.89
C GLN A 115 -5.82 -4.53 8.76
N GLY A 116 -6.46 -5.69 8.76
CA GLY A 116 -7.90 -5.77 8.51
C GLY A 116 -8.22 -5.27 7.11
N THR A 117 -9.08 -4.25 7.00
CA THR A 117 -9.47 -3.63 5.73
C THR A 117 -8.63 -2.41 5.36
N ILE A 118 -7.56 -2.13 6.12
CA ILE A 118 -6.67 -0.99 5.89
C ILE A 118 -5.39 -1.46 5.21
N LEU A 119 -5.09 -0.87 4.05
CA LEU A 119 -3.80 -0.97 3.36
C LEU A 119 -2.95 0.26 3.74
N CYS A 120 -1.65 0.08 3.98
CA CYS A 120 -0.73 1.16 4.29
C CYS A 120 0.41 1.22 3.27
N VAL A 121 0.70 2.42 2.77
CA VAL A 121 1.80 2.74 1.83
C VAL A 121 2.68 3.85 2.40
N PRO A 122 3.97 3.96 2.00
CA PRO A 122 4.92 4.85 2.63
C PRO A 122 4.73 6.31 2.19
N ALA A 123 5.13 7.22 3.08
CA ALA A 123 5.26 8.65 2.81
C ALA A 123 6.48 9.20 3.56
N GLY A 124 7.15 10.20 3.00
CA GLY A 124 8.29 10.86 3.63
C GLY A 124 8.48 12.29 3.16
N ALA A 125 8.99 13.17 4.03
CA ALA A 125 9.17 14.60 3.70
C ALA A 125 10.04 14.85 2.46
N SER A 126 10.97 13.93 2.15
CA SER A 126 11.85 14.01 0.99
C SER A 126 11.24 13.51 -0.31
N TYR A 127 10.02 12.95 -0.28
CA TYR A 127 9.39 12.38 -1.46
C TYR A 127 9.03 13.47 -2.46
N THR A 128 9.35 13.23 -3.73
CA THR A 128 9.12 14.17 -4.81
C THR A 128 7.91 13.77 -5.65
N VAL A 129 7.19 14.77 -6.19
CA VAL A 129 6.02 14.56 -7.05
C VAL A 129 6.37 13.71 -8.29
N LYS A 130 7.52 13.99 -8.92
CA LYS A 130 7.98 13.28 -10.13
C LYS A 130 8.55 11.88 -9.85
N GLY A 131 8.90 11.57 -8.60
CA GLY A 131 9.53 10.32 -8.20
C GLY A 131 8.62 9.51 -7.27
N GLU A 132 8.91 9.58 -5.98
CA GLU A 132 8.35 8.70 -4.94
C GLU A 132 6.83 8.82 -4.82
N ILE A 133 6.28 10.04 -4.87
CA ILE A 133 4.82 10.26 -4.78
C ILE A 133 4.11 9.59 -5.96
N LYS A 134 4.58 9.85 -7.19
CA LYS A 134 4.04 9.21 -8.39
C LYS A 134 4.14 7.69 -8.30
N ASN A 135 5.28 7.15 -7.84
CA ASN A 135 5.49 5.71 -7.72
C ASN A 135 4.46 5.05 -6.78
N VAL A 136 4.20 5.65 -5.62
CA VAL A 136 3.17 5.17 -4.69
C VAL A 136 1.78 5.21 -5.33
N ILE A 137 1.39 6.34 -5.91
CA ILE A 137 0.05 6.52 -6.51
C ILE A 137 -0.15 5.55 -7.68
N THR A 138 0.84 5.38 -8.56
CA THR A 138 0.77 4.42 -9.66
C THR A 138 0.62 2.99 -9.16
N ALA A 139 1.41 2.57 -8.17
CA ALA A 139 1.34 1.21 -7.65
C ALA A 139 -0.08 0.91 -7.11
N VAL A 140 -0.68 1.85 -6.39
CA VAL A 140 -2.07 1.75 -5.93
C VAL A 140 -3.06 1.74 -7.09
N ALA A 141 -2.90 2.62 -8.09
CA ALA A 141 -3.78 2.68 -9.26
C ALA A 141 -3.77 1.36 -10.06
N LYS A 142 -2.57 0.83 -10.35
CA LYS A 142 -2.41 -0.43 -11.08
C LYS A 142 -3.08 -1.60 -10.37
N THR A 143 -2.75 -1.76 -9.09
CA THR A 143 -3.22 -2.90 -8.30
C THR A 143 -4.72 -2.82 -8.04
N SER A 144 -5.26 -1.64 -7.68
CA SER A 144 -6.71 -1.46 -7.50
C SER A 144 -7.50 -1.72 -8.78
N HIS A 145 -6.98 -1.28 -9.93
CA HIS A 145 -7.57 -1.59 -11.23
C HIS A 145 -7.55 -3.10 -11.53
N TYR A 146 -6.41 -3.78 -11.32
CA TYR A 146 -6.33 -5.25 -11.49
C TYR A 146 -7.33 -5.99 -10.60
N TRP A 147 -7.48 -5.57 -9.34
CA TRP A 147 -8.46 -6.13 -8.42
C TRP A 147 -9.90 -5.96 -8.91
N ASN A 148 -10.24 -4.77 -9.42
CA ASN A 148 -11.59 -4.48 -9.88
C ASN A 148 -11.93 -5.23 -11.17
N GLU A 149 -11.04 -5.17 -12.17
CA GLU A 149 -11.32 -5.63 -13.53
C GLU A 149 -10.96 -7.10 -13.80
N HIS A 150 -9.92 -7.65 -13.17
CA HIS A 150 -9.29 -8.91 -13.63
C HIS A 150 -9.36 -10.08 -12.65
N LEU A 151 -9.60 -9.82 -11.36
CA LEU A 151 -9.79 -10.89 -10.39
C LEU A 151 -11.23 -11.40 -10.45
N ALA A 152 -11.40 -12.59 -11.03
CA ALA A 152 -12.66 -13.32 -11.04
C ALA A 152 -13.28 -13.41 -9.64
N ASN A 153 -14.62 -13.30 -9.55
CA ASN A 153 -15.36 -13.35 -8.29
C ASN A 153 -14.97 -14.57 -7.42
N GLU A 154 -14.60 -15.71 -8.03
CA GLU A 154 -14.17 -16.92 -7.33
C GLU A 154 -12.83 -16.76 -6.58
N ILE A 155 -11.86 -16.01 -7.12
CA ILE A 155 -10.59 -15.74 -6.43
C ILE A 155 -10.84 -14.75 -5.29
N LYS A 156 -11.70 -13.74 -5.49
CA LYS A 156 -12.13 -12.82 -4.42
C LYS A 156 -12.75 -13.60 -3.26
N GLN A 157 -13.60 -14.59 -3.55
CA GLN A 157 -14.18 -15.46 -2.53
C GLN A 157 -13.13 -16.38 -1.87
N THR A 158 -12.20 -16.95 -2.63
CA THR A 158 -11.16 -17.84 -2.07
C THR A 158 -10.21 -17.07 -1.15
N VAL A 159 -9.76 -15.88 -1.55
CA VAL A 159 -8.91 -15.02 -0.71
C VAL A 159 -9.69 -14.52 0.51
N ALA A 160 -10.97 -14.18 0.36
CA ALA A 160 -11.84 -13.82 1.49
C ALA A 160 -12.01 -14.96 2.49
N VAL A 161 -12.27 -16.19 2.02
CA VAL A 161 -12.37 -17.38 2.87
C VAL A 161 -11.05 -17.64 3.60
N GLN A 162 -9.91 -17.55 2.91
CA GLN A 162 -8.61 -17.71 3.55
C GLN A 162 -8.35 -16.62 4.61
N ALA A 163 -8.66 -15.36 4.32
CA ALA A 163 -8.54 -14.25 5.27
C ALA A 163 -9.45 -14.43 6.50
N HIS A 164 -10.69 -14.92 6.29
CA HIS A 164 -11.61 -15.25 7.38
C HIS A 164 -11.07 -16.38 8.27
N LEU A 165 -10.48 -17.42 7.67
CA LEU A 165 -9.86 -18.52 8.41
C LEU A 165 -8.62 -18.07 9.19
N ASP A 166 -7.76 -17.24 8.58
CA ASP A 166 -6.57 -16.68 9.23
C ASP A 166 -6.95 -15.75 10.41
N ALA A 167 -7.96 -14.90 10.22
CA ALA A 167 -8.51 -14.04 11.26
C ALA A 167 -9.18 -14.85 12.40
N PHE A 168 -9.88 -15.93 12.07
CA PHE A 168 -10.48 -16.83 13.06
C PHE A 168 -9.42 -17.60 13.85
N GLY A 169 -8.40 -18.14 13.16
CA GLY A 169 -7.29 -18.85 13.79
C GLY A 169 -6.46 -17.96 14.73
N SER A 170 -6.23 -16.69 14.36
CA SER A 170 -5.52 -15.74 15.23
C SER A 170 -6.32 -15.38 16.50
N ARG A 171 -7.65 -15.28 16.41
CA ARG A 171 -8.53 -15.11 17.59
C ARG A 171 -8.53 -16.33 18.49
N LEU A 172 -8.57 -17.54 17.92
CA LEU A 172 -8.52 -18.79 18.67
C LEU A 172 -7.20 -18.94 19.44
N ARG A 173 -6.07 -18.60 18.79
CA ARG A 173 -4.74 -18.60 19.41
C ARG A 173 -4.62 -17.59 20.56
N ARG A 174 -5.21 -16.40 20.40
CA ARG A 174 -5.25 -15.36 21.44
C ARG A 174 -6.12 -15.77 22.65
N TRP A 175 -7.19 -16.52 22.42
CA TRP A 175 -8.03 -17.08 23.48
C TRP A 175 -7.31 -18.20 24.24
N LEU A 176 -6.64 -19.12 23.53
CA LEU A 176 -5.85 -20.20 24.14
C LEU A 176 -4.61 -19.69 24.90
N GLY A 177 -4.00 -18.59 24.45
CA GLY A 177 -2.84 -17.97 25.12
C GLY A 177 -3.15 -17.25 26.45
N ARG A 178 -4.42 -17.04 26.81
CA ARG A 178 -4.85 -16.40 28.07
C ARG A 178 -5.17 -17.40 29.20
N GLY A 179 -5.04 -18.71 28.96
CA GLY A 179 -5.56 -19.77 29.84
C GLY A 179 -4.57 -20.52 30.74
N GLY A 180 -3.37 -20.00 31.04
CA GLY A 180 -2.41 -20.80 31.83
C GLY A 180 -1.34 -20.02 32.61
N LYS A 181 -1.63 -19.67 33.87
CA LYS A 181 -0.61 -19.63 34.92
C LYS A 181 -1.10 -20.49 36.10
N PRO A 182 -0.44 -21.61 36.43
CA PRO A 182 -0.75 -22.32 37.66
C PRO A 182 -0.29 -21.50 38.87
N LYS A 183 -1.17 -21.36 39.87
CA LYS A 183 -0.84 -20.77 41.18
C LYS A 183 0.07 -21.74 41.94
N ASN A 184 1.33 -21.38 42.12
CA ASN A 184 2.23 -22.08 43.06
C ASN A 184 1.65 -22.00 44.47
N ARG A 185 1.43 -23.16 45.09
CA ARG A 185 1.06 -23.30 46.50
C ARG A 185 2.35 -23.44 47.32
N ALA A 186 2.50 -22.60 48.35
CA ALA A 186 3.66 -22.54 49.24
C ALA A 186 3.85 -23.84 50.07
N PRO A 187 5.08 -24.15 50.51
CA PRO A 187 5.36 -25.34 51.32
C PRO A 187 4.86 -25.17 52.76
N ARG A 188 4.25 -26.24 53.27
CA ARG A 188 3.80 -26.38 54.67
C ARG A 188 5.01 -26.76 55.51
N THR A 189 5.38 -25.92 56.48
CA THR A 189 6.32 -26.25 57.55
C THR A 189 5.64 -27.16 58.55
N GLU A 190 6.22 -28.32 58.82
CA GLU A 190 5.96 -29.11 60.03
C GLU A 190 7.30 -29.52 60.66
N HIS A 191 7.24 -29.61 61.99
CA HIS A 191 8.27 -29.61 63.03
C HIS A 191 9.38 -30.66 62.95
#